data_AF-A0A943TZG1-F1
#
_entry.id   AF-A0A943TZG1-F1
#
_cell.length_a   1.000
_cell.length_b   1.000
_cell.length_c   1.000
_cell.angle_alpha   90.00
_cell.angle_beta   90.00
_cell.angle_gamma   90.00
#
_symmetry.space_group_name_H-M   'P 1'
#
loop_
_entity.id
_entity.type
_entity.pdbx_description
1 polymer ?
#
loop_
_entity_poly.entity_id
_entity_poly.type
_entity_poly.pdbx_seq_one_letter_code
_entity_poly.pdbx_strand_id
1 'polypeptide(L)' 'MKVIIPVDEPSPTSPVCPSFGRAPYFALCEDGGVRFIENPGAQAQGGAGLKAAQAAADSGAEALVTVRCGENAA' A
#
# COMPACT_ATOMS: atom_id res chain seq x y z
N MET A 1 -3.32 2.93 -16.38
CA MET A 1 -3.65 3.53 -15.07
C MET A 1 -3.10 2.62 -13.99
N LYS A 2 -2.21 3.13 -13.14
CA LYS A 2 -1.59 2.39 -12.04
C LYS A 2 -2.35 2.61 -10.73
N VAL A 3 -2.85 1.53 -10.14
CA VAL A 3 -3.57 1.58 -8.86
C VAL A 3 -2.80 0.78 -7.82
N ILE A 4 -2.65 1.32 -6.62
CA ILE A 4 -2.01 0.63 -5.50
C ILE A 4 -3.02 0.33 -4.40
N ILE A 5 -2.92 -0.88 -3.81
CA ILE A 5 -3.85 -1.40 -2.82
C ILE A 5 -3.06 -2.02 -1.66
N PRO A 6 -3.28 -1.64 -0.40
CA PRO A 6 -2.66 -2.31 0.75
C PRO A 6 -3.26 -3.70 0.93
N VAL A 7 -2.42 -4.73 1.10
CA VAL A 7 -2.84 -6.14 1.25
C VAL A 7 -2.05 -6.83 2.36
N ASP A 8 -2.64 -7.87 2.95
CA ASP A 8 -2.02 -8.60 4.08
C ASP A 8 -0.95 -9.60 3.63
N GLU A 9 -1.01 -10.07 2.39
CA GLU A 9 -0.11 -11.05 1.79
C GLU A 9 0.18 -10.69 0.32
N PRO A 10 1.34 -11.08 -0.23
CA PRO A 10 1.69 -10.81 -1.63
C PRO A 10 1.00 -11.81 -2.57
N SER A 11 -0.34 -11.84 -2.54
CA SER A 11 -1.20 -12.75 -3.30
C SER A 11 -2.40 -12.02 -3.91
N PRO A 12 -2.85 -12.36 -5.14
CA PRO A 12 -4.04 -11.78 -5.76
C PRO A 12 -5.34 -12.04 -5.00
N THR A 13 -5.37 -13.07 -4.15
CA THR A 13 -6.53 -13.40 -3.31
C THR A 13 -6.39 -12.85 -1.89
N SER A 14 -5.33 -12.11 -1.60
CA SER A 14 -5.12 -11.52 -0.29
C SER A 14 -6.21 -10.50 0.01
N PRO A 15 -6.73 -10.47 1.26
CA PRO A 15 -7.64 -9.41 1.66
C PRO A 15 -6.96 -8.03 1.60
N VAL A 16 -7.76 -6.99 1.36
CA VAL A 16 -7.30 -5.61 1.46
C VAL A 16 -7.01 -5.31 2.93
N CYS A 17 -5.79 -4.89 3.22
CA CYS A 17 -5.39 -4.55 4.57
C CYS A 17 -6.12 -3.27 5.02
N PRO A 18 -6.82 -3.28 6.17
CA PRO A 18 -7.57 -2.12 6.65
C PRO A 18 -6.67 -0.97 7.15
N SER A 19 -5.35 -1.18 7.23
CA SER A 19 -4.41 -0.20 7.75
C SER A 19 -3.37 0.15 6.71
N PHE A 20 -3.62 1.17 5.87
CA PHE A 20 -2.69 1.62 4.83
C PHE A 20 -1.23 1.74 5.31
N GLY A 21 -0.99 2.56 6.34
CA GLY A 21 0.37 2.89 6.79
C GLY A 21 1.16 1.68 7.31
N ARG A 22 0.46 0.65 7.81
CA ARG A 22 1.07 -0.54 8.40
C ARG A 22 0.75 -1.84 7.65
N ALA A 23 0.14 -1.74 6.47
CA ALA A 23 -0.08 -2.90 5.62
C ALA A 23 1.27 -3.55 5.33
N PRO A 24 1.40 -4.88 5.39
CA PRO A 24 2.69 -5.52 5.15
C PRO A 24 3.13 -5.37 3.68
N TYR A 25 2.18 -5.39 2.75
CA TYR A 25 2.44 -5.29 1.31
C TYR A 25 1.50 -4.31 0.61
N PHE A 26 1.92 -3.90 -0.58
CA PHE A 26 1.09 -3.21 -1.56
C PHE A 26 0.98 -4.04 -2.84
N ALA A 27 -0.23 -4.21 -3.34
CA ALA A 27 -0.51 -4.70 -4.68
C ALA A 27 -0.57 -3.50 -5.64
N LEU A 28 0.37 -3.43 -6.58
CA LEU A 28 0.41 -2.46 -7.67
C LEU A 28 -0.17 -3.09 -8.93
N CYS A 29 -1.32 -2.60 -9.37
CA CYS A 29 -2.06 -3.10 -10.52
C CYS A 29 -1.90 -2.18 -11.72
N GLU A 30 -1.56 -2.73 -12.89
CA GLU A 30 -1.45 -2.02 -14.16
C GLU A 30 -1.73 -2.97 -15.33
N ASP A 31 -2.61 -2.58 -16.25
CA ASP A 31 -2.93 -3.31 -17.49
C ASP A 31 -3.24 -4.81 -17.30
N GLY A 32 -3.91 -5.14 -16.18
CA GLY A 32 -4.27 -6.52 -15.81
C GLY A 32 -3.15 -7.31 -15.12
N GLY A 33 -1.95 -6.76 -15.02
CA GLY A 33 -0.85 -7.30 -14.21
C GLY A 33 -0.90 -6.81 -12.77
N VAL A 34 -0.36 -7.61 -11.85
CA VAL A 34 -0.18 -7.25 -10.43
C VAL A 34 1.26 -7.50 -10.00
N ARG A 35 1.81 -6.57 -9.22
CA ARG A 35 3.13 -6.65 -8.59
C ARG A 35 2.97 -6.40 -7.11
N PHE A 36 3.68 -7.15 -6.27
CA PHE A 36 3.64 -6.95 -4.83
C PHE A 36 4.92 -6.26 -4.36
N ILE A 37 4.76 -5.25 -3.51
CA ILE A 37 5.83 -4.42 -2.98
C ILE A 37 5.76 -4.48 -1.45
N GLU A 38 6.89 -4.65 -0.79
CA GLU A 38 6.96 -4.57 0.66
C GLU A 38 6.74 -3.13 1.14
N ASN A 39 5.94 -2.96 2.20
CA ASN A 39 5.72 -1.64 2.77
C ASN A 39 6.76 -1.35 3.87
N PRO A 40 7.66 -0.36 3.68
CA PRO A 40 8.63 0.04 4.70
C PRO A 40 7.96 0.63 5.97
N GLY A 41 6.69 1.03 5.88
CA GLY A 41 5.87 1.48 7.01
C GLY A 41 5.41 0.36 7.94
N ALA A 42 5.35 -0.90 7.48
CA ALA A 42 4.80 -2.02 8.24
C ALA A 42 5.48 -2.20 9.60
N GLN A 43 6.82 -2.20 9.60
CA GLN A 43 7.67 -2.39 10.79
C GLN A 43 8.22 -1.08 11.38
N ALA A 44 7.74 0.08 10.90
CA ALA A 44 8.24 1.35 11.38
C ALA A 44 7.77 1.63 12.83
N GLN A 45 8.69 1.99 13.73
CA GLN A 45 8.34 2.41 15.09
C GLN A 45 7.48 3.68 15.10
N GLY A 46 7.70 4.59 14.15
CA GLY A 46 6.91 5.80 13.93
C GLY A 46 6.92 6.22 12.46
N GLY A 47 5.98 7.10 12.08
CA GLY A 47 5.89 7.61 10.70
C GLY A 47 5.48 6.56 9.65
N ALA A 48 4.77 5.51 10.06
CA ALA A 48 4.38 4.41 9.18
C ALA A 48 3.57 4.90 7.96
N GLY A 49 2.60 5.80 8.18
CA GLY A 49 1.80 6.41 7.10
C GLY A 49 2.63 7.17 6.08
N LEU A 50 3.58 8.00 6.54
CA LEU A 50 4.46 8.77 5.66
C LEU A 50 5.35 7.86 4.80
N LYS A 51 5.96 6.83 5.41
CA LYS A 51 6.80 5.87 4.69
C LYS A 51 5.99 5.06 3.66
N ALA A 52 4.78 4.65 4.04
CA ALA A 52 3.83 3.99 3.15
C ALA A 52 3.42 4.89 1.97
N ALA A 53 3.10 6.17 2.24
CA ALA A 53 2.74 7.14 1.22
C ALA A 53 3.89 7.39 0.25
N GLN A 54 5.13 7.52 0.75
CA GLN A 54 6.31 7.65 -0.09
C GLN A 54 6.51 6.41 -0.97
N ALA A 55 6.43 5.20 -0.40
CA ALA A 55 6.55 3.96 -1.16
C ALA A 55 5.47 3.84 -2.25
N ALA A 56 4.23 4.26 -1.95
CA ALA A 56 3.15 4.30 -2.92
C ALA A 56 3.43 5.29 -4.06
N ALA A 57 3.92 6.49 -3.74
CA ALA A 57 4.29 7.49 -4.74
C ALA A 57 5.47 7.03 -5.61
N ASP A 58 6.51 6.47 -5.00
CA ASP A 58 7.72 5.97 -5.68
C ASP A 58 7.42 4.78 -6.62
N SER A 59 6.35 4.03 -6.35
CA SER A 59 5.87 2.98 -7.23
C SER A 59 5.30 3.49 -8.56
N GLY A 60 5.08 4.81 -8.66
CA GLY A 60 4.45 5.47 -9.81
C GLY A 60 2.93 5.24 -9.85
N ALA A 61 2.31 4.87 -8.74
CA ALA A 61 0.86 4.73 -8.65
C ALA A 61 0.16 6.08 -8.86
N GLU A 62 -0.92 6.06 -9.63
CA GLU A 62 -1.74 7.24 -9.92
C GLU A 62 -2.94 7.33 -8.96
N ALA A 63 -3.33 6.21 -8.36
CA ALA A 63 -4.42 6.12 -7.40
C ALA A 63 -4.12 5.12 -6.29
N LEU A 64 -4.58 5.44 -5.07
CA LEU A 64 -4.59 4.55 -3.90
C LEU A 64 -6.03 4.14 -3.60
N VAL A 65 -6.28 2.83 -3.49
CA VAL A 65 -7.55 2.30 -2.97
C VAL A 65 -7.28 1.69 -1.61
N THR A 66 -7.87 2.26 -0.56
CA THR A 66 -7.71 1.78 0.82
C THR A 66 -9.04 1.88 1.57
N VAL A 67 -9.20 1.05 2.59
CA VAL A 67 -10.38 1.08 3.48
C VAL A 67 -10.42 2.37 4.28
N ARG A 68 -9.25 2.84 4.75
CA ARG A 68 -9.11 4.08 5.52
C ARG A 68 -7.70 4.64 5.40
N CYS A 69 -7.60 5.96 5.48
CA CYS A 69 -6.35 6.65 5.80
C CYS A 69 -6.36 6.92 7.31
N GLY A 70 -5.25 6.63 7.99
CA GLY A 70 -5.10 7.04 9.39
C GLY A 70 -5.00 8.57 9.49
N GLU A 71 -5.21 9.10 10.69
CA GLU A 71 -5.15 10.56 10.96
C GLU A 71 -3.81 11.19 10.52
N ASN A 72 -2.72 10.41 10.54
CA ASN A 72 -1.36 10.80 10.13
C ASN A 72 -0.94 10.26 8.74
N ALA A 73 -1.89 9.78 7.92
CA ALA A 73 -1.63 9.28 6.58
C ALA A 73 -2.07 10.24 5.47
N ALA A 74 -2.67 11.37 5.84
CA ALA A 74 -3.00 12.48 4.96
C ALA A 74 -1.84 13.47 4.86
#